data_AF-A0A356U7Z2-F1
#
_entry.id   AF-A0A356U7Z2-F1
#
_cell.length_a   1.000
_cell.length_b   1.000
_cell.length_c   1.000
_cell.angle_alpha   90.00
_cell.angle_beta   90.00
_cell.angle_gamma   90.00
#
_symmetry.space_group_name_H-M   'P 1'
#
loop_
_entity.id
_entity.type
_entity.pdbx_description
1 polymer ?
#
loop_
_entity_poly.entity_id
_entity_poly.type
_entity_poly.pdbx_seq_one_letter_code
_entity_poly.pdbx_strand_id
1 'polypeptide(L)' 'MACRLAEADELIKTCDDAGVKLFVVLQNRLNPSIQLVRRTFEEGRFGKIYMIISNVFWTRPQ' A
#
# COMPACT_ATOMS: atom_id res chain seq x y z
N MET A 1 1.40 -6.14 7.84
CA MET A 1 0.29 -6.85 8.50
C MET A 1 0.73 -7.04 9.93
N ALA A 2 0.08 -6.39 10.88
CA ALA A 2 0.30 -6.53 12.33
C ALA A 2 -0.68 -5.58 13.03
N CYS A 3 -0.95 -5.80 14.31
CA CYS A 3 -1.72 -4.86 15.12
C CYS A 3 -0.81 -3.92 15.93
N ARG A 4 0.46 -4.27 16.13
CA ARG A 4 1.49 -3.42 16.77
C ARG A 4 2.69 -3.24 15.85
N LEU A 5 3.37 -2.10 15.97
CA LEU A 5 4.58 -1.82 15.18
C LEU A 5 5.70 -2.83 15.44
N ALA A 6 5.97 -3.14 16.71
CA ALA A 6 7.00 -4.12 17.07
C ALA A 6 6.77 -5.51 16.46
N GLU A 7 5.50 -5.93 16.32
CA GLU A 7 5.14 -7.20 15.65
C GLU A 7 5.41 -7.12 14.13
N ALA A 8 5.22 -5.96 13.51
CA ALA A 8 5.57 -5.75 12.10
C ALA A 8 7.08 -5.82 11.88
N ASP A 9 7.88 -5.24 12.79
CA ASP A 9 9.33 -5.26 12.71
C ASP A 9 9.89 -6.69 12.85
N GLU A 10 9.34 -7.47 13.79
CA GLU A 10 9.66 -8.90 13.97
C GLU A 10 9.34 -9.72 12.71
N LEU A 11 8.20 -9.46 12.05
CA LEU A 11 7.86 -10.12 10.79
C LEU A 11 8.86 -9.80 9.67
N ILE A 12 9.25 -8.53 9.53
CA ILE A 12 10.23 -8.10 8.52
C ILE A 12 11.56 -8.81 8.77
N LYS A 13 12.08 -8.72 9.99
CA LYS A 13 13.36 -9.34 10.37
C LYS A 13 13.36 -10.84 10.14
N THR A 14 12.29 -11.53 10.55
CA THR A 14 12.18 -12.99 10.38
C THR A 14 12.19 -13.39 8.91
N CYS A 15 11.49 -12.64 8.06
CA CYS A 15 11.48 -12.90 6.62
C CYS A 15 12.84 -12.63 5.97
N ASP A 16 13.52 -11.57 6.39
CA ASP A 16 14.88 -11.23 5.91
C ASP A 16 15.89 -12.32 6.31
N ASP A 17 15.88 -12.76 7.57
CA ASP A 17 16.76 -13.83 8.09
C ASP A 17 16.52 -15.16 7.37
N ALA A 18 15.26 -15.46 7.03
CA ALA A 18 14.88 -16.65 6.28
C ALA A 18 15.08 -16.52 4.76
N GLY A 19 15.44 -15.34 4.24
CA GLY A 19 15.61 -15.09 2.81
C GLY A 19 14.31 -15.21 2.00
N VAL A 20 13.15 -14.97 2.62
CA VAL A 20 11.83 -15.04 1.97
C VAL A 20 11.19 -13.66 1.86
N LYS A 21 10.29 -13.50 0.89
CA LYS A 21 9.57 -12.22 0.71
C LYS A 21 8.35 -12.15 1.61
N LEU A 22 8.27 -11.09 2.42
CA LEU A 22 7.05 -10.71 3.12
C LEU A 22 6.12 -9.94 2.17
N PHE A 23 4.86 -10.38 2.04
CA PHE A 23 3.85 -9.74 1.20
C PHE A 23 2.56 -9.49 1.97
N VAL A 24 1.93 -8.34 1.72
CA VAL A 24 0.59 -7.99 2.22
C VAL A 24 -0.32 -7.75 1.03
N VAL A 25 -1.51 -8.34 1.06
CA VAL A 25 -2.49 -8.21 -0.02
C VAL A 25 -3.06 -6.80 -0.01
N LEU A 26 -2.78 -6.05 -1.08
CA LEU A 26 -3.26 -4.69 -1.31
C LEU A 26 -3.84 -4.60 -2.73
N GLN A 27 -4.92 -5.36 -2.97
CA GLN A 27 -5.52 -5.56 -4.30
C GLN A 27 -5.95 -4.26 -4.98
N ASN A 28 -6.35 -3.23 -4.23
CA ASN A 28 -6.76 -1.94 -4.80
C ASN A 28 -5.64 -1.27 -5.63
N ARG A 29 -4.37 -1.64 -5.41
CA ARG A 29 -3.24 -1.19 -6.25
C ARG A 29 -3.37 -1.64 -7.70
N LEU A 30 -4.13 -2.70 -7.97
CA LEU A 30 -4.36 -3.24 -9.31
C LEU A 30 -5.56 -2.60 -10.02
N ASN A 31 -6.35 -1.76 -9.34
CA ASN A 31 -7.45 -1.06 -9.99
C ASN A 31 -6.90 -0.16 -11.12
N PRO A 32 -7.47 -0.20 -12.34
CA PRO A 32 -6.94 0.54 -13.49
C PRO A 32 -6.78 2.04 -13.23
N SER A 33 -7.70 2.66 -12.48
CA SER A 33 -7.61 4.06 -12.09
C SER A 33 -6.41 4.35 -11.18
N ILE A 34 -6.12 3.45 -10.23
CA ILE A 34 -4.96 3.59 -9.33
C ILE A 34 -3.65 3.41 -10.10
N GLN A 35 -3.59 2.45 -11.03
CA GLN A 35 -2.41 2.29 -11.89
C GLN A 35 -2.17 3.52 -12.77
N LEU A 36 -3.22 4.11 -13.34
CA LEU A 36 -3.11 5.35 -14.13
C LEU A 36 -2.60 6.53 -13.28
N VAL A 37 -3.14 6.70 -12.07
CA VAL A 37 -2.66 7.73 -11.13
C VAL A 37 -1.18 7.50 -10.80
N ARG A 38 -0.78 6.25 -10.51
CA ARG A 38 0.61 5.90 -10.22
C ARG A 38 1.54 6.24 -11.40
N ARG A 39 1.16 5.87 -12.62
CA ARG A 39 1.94 6.18 -13.83
C ARG A 39 2.06 7.68 -14.05
N THR A 40 0.95 8.42 -13.93
CA THR A 40 0.92 9.88 -14.12
C THR A 40 1.78 10.60 -13.07
N PHE A 41 1.79 10.06 -11.84
CA PHE A 41 2.67 10.51 -10.75
C PHE A 41 4.15 10.26 -11.08
N GLU A 42 4.51 9.06 -11.54
CA GLU A 42 5.89 8.72 -11.94
C GLU A 42 6.38 9.56 -13.13
N GLU A 43 5.48 9.90 -14.05
CA GLU A 43 5.75 10.81 -15.18
C GLU A 43 5.88 12.28 -14.75
N GLY A 44 5.70 12.61 -13.46
CA GLY A 44 5.86 13.98 -12.92
C GLY A 44 4.76 14.96 -13.36
N ARG A 45 3.65 14.47 -13.92
CA ARG A 45 2.62 15.30 -14.59
C ARG A 45 1.79 16.17 -13.63
N PHE A 46 1.85 15.90 -12.34
CA PHE A 46 1.17 16.71 -11.31
C PHE A 46 2.03 17.87 -10.77
N GLY A 47 3.31 17.96 -11.16
CA GLY A 47 4.25 18.92 -10.58
C GLY A 47 4.43 18.70 -9.08
N LYS A 48 4.44 19.78 -8.28
CA LYS A 48 4.59 19.68 -6.82
C LYS A 48 3.27 19.34 -6.16
N ILE A 49 3.23 18.20 -5.48
CA ILE A 49 2.05 17.73 -4.75
C ILE A 49 2.06 18.31 -3.34
N TYR A 50 0.95 18.93 -2.95
CA TYR A 50 0.78 19.53 -1.63
C TYR A 50 -0.15 18.71 -0.72
N MET A 51 -1.04 17.91 -1.29
CA MET A 51 -2.03 17.13 -0.53
C MET A 51 -2.46 15.89 -1.31
N ILE A 52 -2.72 14.81 -0.58
CA ILE A 52 -3.33 13.58 -1.09
C ILE A 52 -4.45 13.20 -0.11
N ILE A 53 -5.62 12.85 -0.65
CA ILE A 53 -6.77 12.37 0.13
C ILE A 53 -7.07 10.94 -0.34
N SER A 54 -7.22 10.02 0.61
CA SER A 54 -7.53 8.62 0.34
C SER A 54 -8.73 8.19 1.18
N ASN A 55 -9.86 7.92 0.51
CA ASN A 55 -11.10 7.47 1.15
C ASN A 55 -11.34 5.99 0.86
N VAL A 56 -11.69 5.22 1.90
CA VAL A 56 -12.07 3.81 1.77
C VAL A 56 -13.51 3.67 2.24
N PHE A 57 -14.44 3.59 1.29
CA PHE A 57 -15.84 3.36 1.58
C PHE A 57 -16.09 1.86 1.73
N TRP A 58 -16.74 1.48 2.83
CA TRP A 58 -17.12 0.09 3.08
C TRP A 58 -18.56 0.05 3.59
N THR A 59 -19.37 -0.81 2.98
CA THR A 59 -20.74 -1.07 3.40
C THR A 59 -20.90 -2.57 3.61
N ARG A 60 -21.31 -2.98 4.80
CA ARG A 60 -21.71 -4.36 5.10
C ARG A 60 -23.21 -4.34 5.44
N PRO A 61 -24.10 -4.88 4.60
CA PRO A 61 -25.49 -5.11 5.01
C PRO A 61 -25.49 -6.16 6.13
N GLN A 62 -26.25 -5.88 7.20
CA GLN A 62 -26.37 -6.73 8.39
C GLN A 62 -27.33 -7.89 8.15
#